data_AF-A0A3D1F7D3-F1
#
_entry.id   AF-A0A3D1F7D3-F1
#
_cell.length_a   1.000
_cell.length_b   1.000
_cell.length_c   1.000
_cell.angle_alpha   90.00
_cell.angle_beta   90.00
_cell.angle_gamma   90.00
#
_symmetry.space_group_name_H-M   'P 1'
#
loop_
_entity.id
_entity.type
_entity.pdbx_description
1 polymer ?
#
loop_
_entity_poly.entity_id
_entity_poly.type
_entity_poly.pdbx_seq_one_letter_code
_entity_poly.pdbx_strand_id
1 'polypeptide(L)'
;RSRCEEVGTFGPLHVLAISRLDLMAMKLMGTPVRPQDLEDILAMKPTKDDLKFLHQHLDRLDEESYTRETHDNERAILKELEESDG
;
A
#
# COMPACT_ATOMS: atom_id res chain seq x y z
N ARG A 1 -6.63 -12.96 -6.02
CA ARG A 1 -5.16 -12.89 -5.74
C ARG A 1 -4.94 -13.28 -4.28
N SER A 2 -3.92 -14.08 -3.96
CA SER A 2 -3.58 -14.38 -2.55
C SER A 2 -2.98 -13.13 -1.90
N ARG A 3 -3.40 -12.81 -0.67
CA ARG A 3 -2.87 -11.66 0.11
C ARG A 3 -1.48 -11.92 0.69
N CYS A 4 -1.10 -13.19 0.78
CA CYS A 4 0.20 -13.61 1.26
C CYS A 4 0.87 -14.57 0.27
N GLU A 5 2.20 -14.58 0.32
CA GLU A 5 3.11 -15.38 -0.50
C GLU A 5 3.96 -16.25 0.44
N GLU A 6 4.14 -17.53 0.12
CA GLU A 6 5.01 -18.39 0.89
C GLU A 6 6.47 -18.03 0.62
N VAL A 7 7.22 -17.72 1.67
CA VAL A 7 8.62 -17.26 1.58
C VAL A 7 9.62 -18.26 2.16
N GLY A 8 9.13 -19.36 2.75
CA GLY A 8 9.96 -20.45 3.23
C GLY A 8 9.43 -21.06 4.51
N THR A 9 10.34 -21.58 5.32
CA THR A 9 10.03 -22.22 6.60
C THR A 9 10.92 -21.72 7.73
N PHE A 10 10.39 -21.75 8.96
CA PHE A 10 11.15 -21.54 10.19
C PHE A 10 10.95 -22.77 11.09
N GLY A 11 11.89 -23.71 11.00
CA GLY A 11 11.71 -25.03 11.61
C GLY A 11 10.51 -25.76 10.98
N PRO A 12 9.52 -26.21 11.78
CA PRO A 12 8.32 -26.87 11.25
C PRO A 12 7.25 -25.88 10.73
N LEU A 13 7.47 -24.57 10.84
CA LEU A 13 6.47 -23.56 10.50
C LEU A 13 6.65 -23.09 9.05
N HIS A 14 5.55 -23.04 8.29
CA HIS A 14 5.50 -22.32 7.01
C HIS A 14 5.44 -20.81 7.27
N VAL A 15 6.31 -20.06 6.60
CA VAL A 15 6.38 -18.61 6.70
C VAL A 15 5.73 -18.00 5.48
N LEU A 16 4.69 -17.20 5.73
CA LEU A 16 4.00 -16.41 4.72
C LEU A 16 4.36 -14.95 4.91
N ALA A 17 4.76 -14.28 3.83
CA ALA A 17 4.89 -12.83 3.79
C ALA A 17 3.64 -12.21 3.16
N ILE A 18 3.26 -11.02 3.62
CA ILE A 18 2.24 -10.24 2.93
C ILE A 18 2.71 -9.90 1.51
N SER A 19 1.78 -9.91 0.55
CA SER A 19 2.10 -9.55 -0.83
C SER A 19 2.64 -8.12 -0.91
N ARG A 20 3.52 -7.86 -1.87
CA ARG A 20 4.12 -6.52 -2.07
C ARG A 20 3.05 -5.42 -2.15
N LEU A 21 1.98 -5.65 -2.92
CA LEU A 21 0.92 -4.65 -3.11
C LEU A 21 0.09 -4.42 -1.84
N ASP A 22 -0.24 -5.51 -1.12
CA ASP A 22 -0.95 -5.39 0.15
C ASP A 22 -0.08 -4.67 1.20
N LEU A 23 1.24 -4.90 1.21
CA LEU A 23 2.16 -4.18 2.08
C LEU A 23 2.19 -2.68 1.77
N MET A 24 2.29 -2.31 0.48
CA MET A 24 2.26 -0.91 0.06
C MET A 24 0.95 -0.22 0.44
N ALA A 25 -0.18 -0.90 0.27
CA ALA A 25 -1.49 -0.37 0.70
C ALA A 25 -1.52 -0.12 2.23
N MET A 26 -1.03 -1.07 3.02
CA MET A 26 -0.93 -0.90 4.48
C MET A 26 -0.01 0.25 4.89
N LYS A 27 1.11 0.43 4.18
CA LYS A 27 2.04 1.52 4.43
C LYS A 27 1.41 2.87 4.08
N LEU A 28 0.75 2.96 2.93
CA LEU A 28 0.09 4.18 2.47
C LEU A 28 -0.93 4.70 3.49
N MET A 29 -1.76 3.79 4.01
CA MET A 29 -2.73 4.09 5.07
C MET A 29 -2.09 4.58 6.38
N GLY A 30 -0.83 4.22 6.62
CA GLY A 30 -0.07 4.66 7.78
C GLY A 30 0.63 6.00 7.59
N THR A 31 0.97 6.35 6.35
CA THR A 31 1.79 7.52 6.00
C THR A 31 1.31 8.84 6.61
N PRO A 32 -0.01 9.17 6.65
CA PRO A 32 -0.45 10.44 7.23
C PRO A 32 -0.03 10.65 8.69
N VAL A 33 0.22 9.58 9.44
CA VAL A 33 0.59 9.62 10.87
C VAL A 33 2.01 9.09 11.12
N ARG A 34 2.54 8.27 10.21
CA ARG A 34 3.85 7.60 10.33
C ARG A 34 4.71 7.93 9.11
N PRO A 35 5.50 9.02 9.15
CA PRO A 35 6.33 9.45 8.02
C PRO A 35 7.28 8.37 7.48
N GLN A 36 7.77 7.49 8.35
CA GLN A 36 8.64 6.37 7.94
C GLN A 36 7.95 5.38 6.98
N ASP A 37 6.61 5.32 6.95
CA ASP A 37 5.89 4.48 5.99
C ASP A 37 6.02 5.03 4.55
N LEU A 38 6.20 6.34 4.37
CA LEU A 38 6.53 6.93 3.07
C LEU A 38 7.92 6.53 2.59
N GLU A 39 8.91 6.57 3.50
CA GLU A 39 10.29 6.14 3.21
C GLU A 39 10.32 4.68 2.77
N ASP A 40 9.54 3.82 3.44
CA ASP A 40 9.39 2.41 3.06
C ASP A 40 8.78 2.26 1.65
N ILE A 41 7.72 3.02 1.32
CA ILE A 41 7.12 3.01 -0.02
C ILE A 41 8.13 3.45 -1.08
N LEU A 42 8.87 4.53 -0.84
CA LEU A 42 9.92 5.02 -1.76
C LEU A 42 11.03 3.97 -1.94
N ALA A 43 11.48 3.33 -0.86
CA ALA A 43 12.48 2.28 -0.90
C ALA A 43 12.02 1.05 -1.71
N MET A 44 10.71 0.79 -1.72
CA MET A 44 10.11 -0.26 -2.55
C MET A 44 10.12 0.07 -4.04
N LYS A 45 10.40 1.32 -4.45
CA LYS A 45 10.41 1.78 -5.86
C LYS A 45 9.09 1.46 -6.57
N PRO A 46 8.01 2.16 -6.22
CA PRO A 46 6.69 1.90 -6.80
C PRO A 46 6.74 2.05 -8.32
N THR A 47 6.08 1.15 -9.04
CA THR A 47 5.86 1.30 -10.48
C THR A 47 4.53 2.02 -10.74
N LYS A 48 4.30 2.47 -11.98
CA LYS A 48 3.00 3.04 -12.39
C LYS A 48 1.83 2.08 -12.14
N ASP A 49 2.04 0.77 -12.33
CA ASP A 49 1.01 -0.23 -12.05
C ASP A 49 0.77 -0.41 -10.54
N ASP A 50 1.82 -0.29 -9.71
CA ASP A 50 1.68 -0.28 -8.25
C ASP A 50 0.84 0.93 -7.80
N LEU A 51 1.16 2.13 -8.31
CA LEU A 51 0.43 3.37 -7.98
C LEU A 51 -1.04 3.29 -8.43
N LYS A 52 -1.28 2.78 -9.64
CA LYS A 52 -2.64 2.52 -10.14
C LYS A 52 -3.42 1.57 -9.23
N PHE A 53 -2.79 0.51 -8.75
CA PHE A 53 -3.41 -0.40 -7.79
C PHE A 53 -3.76 0.31 -6.47
N LEU A 54 -2.88 1.18 -5.97
CA LEU A 54 -3.14 1.91 -4.73
C LEU A 54 -4.31 2.88 -4.86
N HIS A 55 -4.46 3.59 -5.97
CA HIS A 55 -5.65 4.41 -6.24
C HIS A 55 -6.93 3.57 -6.22
N GLN A 56 -6.94 2.44 -6.96
CA GLN A 56 -8.08 1.52 -6.98
C GLN A 56 -8.40 0.95 -5.59
N HIS A 57 -7.38 0.75 -4.76
CA HIS A 57 -7.56 0.30 -3.38
C HIS A 57 -8.30 1.34 -2.55
N LEU A 58 -7.91 2.61 -2.63
CA LEU A 58 -8.58 3.71 -1.92
C LEU A 58 -10.01 3.92 -2.44
N ASP A 59 -10.23 3.86 -3.75
CA ASP A 59 -11.58 3.93 -4.35
C ASP A 59 -12.50 2.87 -3.75
N ARG A 60 -12.02 1.63 -3.66
CA ARG A 60 -12.77 0.53 -3.05
C ARG A 60 -13.04 0.77 -1.56
N LEU A 61 -12.10 1.31 -0.80
CA LEU A 61 -12.31 1.61 0.62
C LEU A 61 -13.34 2.72 0.82
N ASP A 62 -13.31 3.77 -0.01
CA ASP A 62 -14.29 4.85 0.00
C ASP A 62 -15.70 4.33 -0.36
N GLU A 63 -15.80 3.45 -1.37
CA GLU A 63 -17.06 2.81 -1.78
C GLU A 63 -17.62 1.88 -0.69
N GLU A 64 -16.77 1.15 0.02
CA GLU A 64 -17.14 0.24 1.11
C GLU A 64 -17.39 0.98 2.44
N SER A 65 -17.06 2.27 2.52
CA SER A 65 -17.17 3.08 3.75
C SER A 65 -18.61 3.45 4.07
N TYR A 66 -19.10 3.00 5.23
CA TYR A 66 -20.42 3.40 5.75
C TYR A 66 -20.41 4.79 6.41
N THR A 67 -19.24 5.31 6.76
CA THR A 67 -19.06 6.60 7.46
C THR A 67 -18.84 7.77 6.51
N ARG A 68 -18.72 7.51 5.19
CA ARG A 68 -18.33 8.50 4.15
C ARG A 68 -16.96 9.14 4.41
N GLU A 69 -16.12 8.50 5.20
CA GLU A 69 -14.72 8.91 5.33
C GLU A 69 -14.02 8.73 3.99
N THR A 70 -13.31 9.78 3.56
CA THR A 70 -12.51 9.81 2.34
C THR A 70 -11.03 9.71 2.69
N HIS A 71 -10.27 9.00 1.87
CA HIS A 71 -8.82 8.85 2.04
C HIS A 71 -8.03 9.96 1.33
N ASP A 72 -8.41 11.22 1.57
CA ASP A 72 -7.88 12.38 0.82
C ASP A 72 -6.39 12.63 1.07
N ASN A 73 -5.90 12.37 2.30
CA ASN A 73 -4.49 12.53 2.64
C ASN A 73 -3.64 11.50 1.88
N GLU A 74 -4.08 10.25 1.84
CA GLU A 74 -3.44 9.16 1.11
C GLU A 74 -3.42 9.44 -0.40
N ARG A 75 -4.51 10.00 -0.95
CA ARG A 75 -4.56 10.42 -2.36
C ARG A 75 -3.58 11.54 -2.66
N ALA A 76 -3.42 12.51 -1.77
CA ALA A 76 -2.43 13.58 -1.94
C ALA A 76 -1.00 13.01 -1.99
N ILE A 77 -0.68 12.05 -1.11
CA ILE A 77 0.62 11.37 -1.10
C ILE A 77 0.87 10.60 -2.41
N LEU A 78 -0.13 9.86 -2.91
CA LEU A 78 0.01 9.15 -4.19
C LEU A 78 0.30 10.12 -5.35
N LYS A 79 -0.36 11.28 -5.36
CA LYS A 79 -0.12 12.31 -6.36
C LYS A 79 1.32 12.85 -6.29
N GLU A 80 1.84 13.11 -5.10
CA GLU A 80 3.24 13.54 -4.92
C GLU A 80 4.24 12.48 -5.39
N LEU A 81 3.94 11.19 -5.15
CA LEU A 81 4.76 10.07 -5.63
C LEU A 81 4.78 9.96 -7.16
N GLU A 82 3.64 10.19 -7.82
CA GLU A 82 3.54 10.21 -9.29
C GLU A 82 4.34 11.36 -9.91
N GLU A 83 4.34 12.53 -9.26
CA GLU A 83 5.07 13.73 -9.72
C GLU A 83 6.58 13.63 -9.47
N SER A 84 7.01 12.81 -8.51
CA SER A 84 8.44 12.61 -8.18
C SER A 84 9.15 11.61 -9.10
N ASP A 85 8.40 10.78 -9.83
CA ASP A 85 8.90 9.71 -10.71
C ASP A 85 8.85 10.09 -12.21
N GLY A 86 8.58 11.37 -12.50
CA GLY A 86 8.53 11.98 -13.85
C GLY A 86 9.65 12.99 -14.09
#